data_AF-A0A6G3MM76-F1
#
_entry.id   AF-A0A6G3MM76-F1
#
_cell.length_a   1.000
_cell.length_b   1.000
_cell.length_c   1.000
_cell.angle_alpha   90.00
_cell.angle_beta   90.00
_cell.angle_gamma   90.00
#
_symmetry.space_group_name_H-M   'P 1'
#
loop_
_entity.id
_entity.type
_entity.pdbx_description
1 polymer ?
#
loop_
_entity_poly.entity_id
_entity_poly.type
_entity_poly.pdbx_seq_one_letter_code
_entity_poly.pdbx_strand_id
1 'polypeptide(L)'
;NVRDKIFSKHFDKTSSTNIALSAERNLLVKNFEPVSTLSNSLFERILYILKNITTFAEQDPSTLVTTVRIIEREEKVDEYWKNYQRTKDSPILYIPPSRPKAWASYIYSTVSDNIKQKIENIKSNINFDDKLAFTEFLERIRKLVADDISSIQTF
;
A
#
# COMPACT_ATOMS: atom_id res chain seq x y z
N ASN A 1 -14.93 4.82 8.62
CA ASN A 1 -14.46 6.22 8.57
C ASN A 1 -15.65 7.17 8.81
N VAL A 2 -15.48 8.34 9.46
CA VAL A 2 -16.60 9.26 9.78
C VAL A 2 -17.14 9.94 8.53
N ARG A 3 -16.23 10.43 7.67
CA ARG A 3 -16.51 10.94 6.31
C ARG A 3 -17.45 10.02 5.54
N ASP A 4 -17.04 8.77 5.43
CA ASP A 4 -17.71 7.68 4.72
C ASP A 4 -19.13 7.40 5.23
N LYS A 5 -19.33 7.44 6.56
CA LYS A 5 -20.65 7.30 7.19
C LYS A 5 -21.56 8.51 6.93
N ILE A 6 -21.00 9.71 6.82
CA ILE A 6 -21.75 10.91 6.46
C ILE A 6 -22.21 10.78 5.00
N PHE A 7 -21.30 10.45 4.10
CA PHE A 7 -21.63 10.26 2.69
C PHE A 7 -22.69 9.18 2.47
N SER A 8 -22.54 7.99 3.07
CA SER A 8 -23.53 6.91 2.88
C SER A 8 -24.92 7.30 3.38
N LYS A 9 -25.01 8.02 4.51
CA LYS A 9 -26.29 8.49 5.09
C LYS A 9 -26.98 9.57 4.26
N HIS A 10 -26.20 10.43 3.60
CA HIS A 10 -26.74 11.47 2.74
C HIS A 10 -27.20 10.90 1.39
N PHE A 11 -26.43 10.00 0.77
CA PHE A 11 -26.81 9.38 -0.51
C PHE A 11 -28.02 8.45 -0.40
N ASP A 12 -28.18 7.70 0.70
CA ASP A 12 -29.33 6.81 0.92
C ASP A 12 -30.66 7.59 1.18
N LYS A 13 -30.60 8.89 1.55
CA LYS A 13 -31.78 9.71 1.89
C LYS A 13 -32.29 10.61 0.77
N THR A 14 -31.47 10.96 -0.22
CA THR A 14 -31.80 12.01 -1.20
C THR A 14 -32.21 11.42 -2.55
N SER A 15 -33.49 11.09 -2.68
CA SER A 15 -34.09 10.61 -3.94
C SER A 15 -34.71 11.75 -4.78
N SER A 16 -34.19 12.99 -4.71
CA SER A 16 -34.86 14.14 -5.35
C SER A 16 -33.89 15.20 -5.90
N THR A 17 -33.96 15.38 -7.24
CA THR A 17 -33.35 16.42 -8.11
C THR A 17 -31.87 16.29 -8.53
N ASN A 18 -31.65 15.84 -9.78
CA ASN A 18 -30.34 15.51 -10.38
C ASN A 18 -29.33 16.67 -10.51
N ILE A 19 -29.75 17.94 -10.46
CA ILE A 19 -28.86 19.10 -10.71
C ILE A 19 -28.25 19.66 -9.41
N ALA A 20 -29.00 19.69 -8.31
CA ALA A 20 -28.47 20.07 -6.99
C ALA A 20 -27.47 19.02 -6.46
N LEU A 21 -27.71 17.75 -6.79
CA LEU A 21 -26.86 16.60 -6.46
C LEU A 21 -25.43 16.70 -7.03
N SER A 22 -25.25 17.32 -8.21
CA SER A 22 -23.92 17.46 -8.82
C SER A 22 -23.11 18.59 -8.17
N ALA A 23 -23.74 19.72 -7.85
CA ALA A 23 -23.11 20.83 -7.14
C ALA A 23 -22.74 20.43 -5.69
N GLU A 24 -23.63 19.73 -4.98
CA GLU A 24 -23.38 19.24 -3.63
C GLU A 24 -22.27 18.17 -3.60
N ARG A 25 -22.25 17.25 -4.58
CA ARG A 25 -21.12 16.32 -4.78
C ARG A 25 -19.81 17.05 -4.99
N ASN A 26 -19.80 18.07 -5.85
CA ASN A 26 -18.58 18.82 -6.17
C ASN A 26 -18.05 19.59 -4.95
N LEU A 27 -18.94 20.18 -4.14
CA LEU A 27 -18.56 20.82 -2.88
C LEU A 27 -17.97 19.83 -1.89
N LEU A 28 -18.56 18.64 -1.78
CA LEU A 28 -18.04 17.60 -0.89
C LEU A 28 -16.68 17.08 -1.37
N VAL A 29 -16.50 16.83 -2.66
CA VAL A 29 -15.21 16.43 -3.22
C VAL A 29 -14.15 17.49 -2.93
N LYS A 30 -14.47 18.78 -3.14
CA LYS A 30 -13.56 19.90 -2.86
C LYS A 30 -13.18 20.00 -1.37
N ASN A 31 -14.15 19.83 -0.46
CA ASN A 31 -13.89 19.90 0.98
C ASN A 31 -13.01 18.75 1.49
N PHE A 32 -13.06 17.59 0.83
CA PHE A 32 -12.26 16.42 1.19
C PHE A 32 -11.04 16.19 0.30
N GLU A 33 -10.74 17.11 -0.62
CA GLU A 33 -9.53 17.08 -1.45
C GLU A 33 -8.25 17.07 -0.58
N PRO A 34 -8.12 17.89 0.48
CA PRO A 34 -6.93 17.86 1.34
C PRO A 34 -6.72 16.50 2.03
N VAL A 35 -7.80 15.81 2.37
CA VAL A 35 -7.75 14.46 2.97
C VAL A 35 -7.25 13.43 1.95
N SER A 36 -7.61 13.60 0.68
CA SER A 36 -7.09 12.76 -0.41
C SER A 36 -5.60 12.99 -0.60
N THR A 37 -5.16 14.24 -0.62
CA THR A 37 -3.76 14.62 -0.77
C THR A 37 -2.92 14.07 0.39
N LEU A 38 -3.38 14.24 1.64
CA LEU A 38 -2.74 13.65 2.82
C LEU A 38 -2.66 12.12 2.73
N SER A 39 -3.73 11.47 2.26
CA SER A 39 -3.72 10.01 2.08
C SER A 39 -2.68 9.57 1.05
N ASN A 40 -2.47 10.34 -0.02
CA ASN A 40 -1.47 10.03 -1.03
C ASN A 40 -0.06 10.21 -0.46
N SER A 41 0.21 11.30 0.27
CA SER A 41 1.50 11.50 0.94
C SER A 41 1.81 10.41 1.96
N LEU A 42 0.80 9.93 2.70
CA LEU A 42 0.95 8.80 3.61
C LEU A 42 1.33 7.52 2.84
N PHE A 43 0.67 7.27 1.70
CA PHE A 43 0.98 6.11 0.86
C PHE A 43 2.40 6.15 0.30
N GLU A 44 2.88 7.30 -0.17
CA GLU A 44 4.27 7.46 -0.60
C GLU A 44 5.26 7.14 0.53
N ARG A 45 4.96 7.57 1.76
CA ARG A 45 5.79 7.24 2.92
C ARG A 45 5.78 5.74 3.22
N ILE A 46 4.62 5.08 3.09
CA ILE A 46 4.49 3.63 3.23
C ILE A 46 5.35 2.92 2.18
N LEU A 47 5.28 3.33 0.91
CA LEU A 47 6.10 2.76 -0.16
C LEU A 47 7.59 2.93 0.10
N TYR A 48 8.01 4.10 0.60
CA TYR A 48 9.41 4.32 0.99
C TYR A 48 9.88 3.35 2.06
N ILE A 49 9.07 3.10 3.09
CA ILE A 49 9.40 2.15 4.16
C ILE A 49 9.47 0.73 3.61
N LEU A 50 8.51 0.33 2.76
CA LEU A 50 8.49 -0.99 2.14
C LEU A 50 9.70 -1.23 1.22
N LYS A 51 10.13 -0.20 0.47
CA LYS A 51 11.36 -0.26 -0.34
C LYS A 51 12.62 -0.43 0.50
N ASN A 52 12.62 0.00 1.77
CA ASN A 52 13.78 -0.08 2.66
C ASN A 52 13.51 -1.01 3.84
N ILE A 53 12.71 -2.06 3.63
CA ILE A 53 12.18 -2.92 4.69
C ILE A 53 13.26 -3.52 5.59
N THR A 54 14.40 -3.92 5.02
CA THR A 54 15.53 -4.50 5.75
C THR A 54 16.21 -3.46 6.66
N THR A 55 16.46 -2.26 6.14
CA THR A 55 16.99 -1.14 6.93
C THR A 55 16.05 -0.76 8.07
N PHE A 56 14.73 -0.68 7.80
CA PHE A 56 13.75 -0.37 8.84
C PHE A 56 13.58 -1.52 9.85
N ALA A 57 13.70 -2.78 9.44
CA ALA A 57 13.68 -3.90 10.37
C ALA A 57 14.84 -3.83 11.38
N GLU A 58 16.03 -3.42 10.93
CA GLU A 58 17.21 -3.30 11.79
C GLU A 58 17.20 -2.05 12.66
N GLN A 59 16.89 -0.88 12.08
CA GLN A 59 17.12 0.41 12.72
C GLN A 59 15.87 0.97 13.43
N ASP A 60 14.68 0.69 12.90
CA ASP A 60 13.41 1.20 13.43
C ASP A 60 12.23 0.24 13.16
N PRO A 61 12.21 -0.93 13.82
CA PRO A 61 11.17 -1.94 13.61
C PRO A 61 9.78 -1.43 14.03
N SER A 62 9.71 -0.47 14.96
CA SER A 62 8.45 0.13 15.41
C SER A 62 7.73 0.86 14.28
N THR A 63 8.48 1.63 13.48
CA THR A 63 7.93 2.29 12.30
C THR A 63 7.46 1.28 11.26
N LEU A 64 8.25 0.23 10.99
CA LEU A 64 7.86 -0.83 10.05
C LEU A 64 6.56 -1.52 10.46
N VAL A 65 6.44 -1.93 11.73
CA VAL A 65 5.21 -2.56 12.25
C VAL A 65 4.03 -1.60 12.16
N THR A 66 4.25 -0.31 12.42
CA THR A 66 3.20 0.71 12.28
C THR A 66 2.74 0.84 10.84
N THR A 67 3.66 0.84 9.88
CA THR A 67 3.36 0.83 8.43
C THR A 67 2.50 -0.37 8.05
N VAL A 68 2.89 -1.59 8.45
CA VAL A 68 2.12 -2.81 8.16
C VAL A 68 0.72 -2.74 8.78
N ARG A 69 0.62 -2.31 10.04
CA ARG A 69 -0.68 -2.13 10.72
C ARG A 69 -1.58 -1.09 10.05
N ILE A 70 -1.02 -0.05 9.43
CA ILE A 70 -1.82 0.92 8.65
C ILE A 70 -2.40 0.24 7.42
N ILE A 71 -1.58 -0.54 6.70
CA ILE A 71 -2.03 -1.29 5.52
C ILE A 71 -3.13 -2.29 5.90
N GLU A 72 -2.94 -3.09 6.95
CA GLU A 72 -3.95 -4.04 7.44
C GLU A 72 -5.28 -3.36 7.78
N ARG A 73 -5.22 -2.20 8.44
CA ARG A 73 -6.42 -1.43 8.76
C ARG A 73 -7.12 -0.91 7.50
N GLU A 74 -6.35 -0.51 6.50
CA GLU A 74 -6.90 -0.02 5.24
C GLU A 74 -7.56 -1.15 4.44
N GLU A 75 -6.98 -2.35 4.40
CA GLU A 75 -7.60 -3.53 3.79
C GLU A 75 -8.92 -3.90 4.47
N LYS A 76 -8.99 -3.86 5.81
CA LYS A 76 -10.25 -4.09 6.55
C LYS A 76 -11.35 -3.09 6.15
N VAL A 77 -10.98 -1.85 5.84
CA VAL A 77 -11.92 -0.83 5.35
C VAL A 77 -12.35 -1.14 3.92
N ASP A 78 -11.42 -1.56 3.06
CA ASP A 78 -11.73 -1.98 1.69
C ASP A 78 -12.66 -3.21 1.68
N GLU A 79 -12.43 -4.19 2.54
CA GLU A 79 -13.30 -5.36 2.73
C GLU A 79 -14.70 -4.98 3.22
N TYR A 80 -14.80 -4.08 4.20
CA TYR A 80 -16.08 -3.58 4.68
C TYR A 80 -16.92 -3.00 3.53
N TRP A 81 -16.30 -2.19 2.66
CA TRP A 81 -16.98 -1.59 1.52
C TRP A 81 -17.33 -2.61 0.43
N LYS A 82 -16.44 -3.57 0.14
CA LYS A 82 -16.73 -4.68 -0.77
C LYS A 82 -17.92 -5.52 -0.29
N ASN A 83 -17.99 -5.80 1.02
CA ASN A 83 -19.10 -6.55 1.61
C ASN A 83 -20.40 -5.74 1.61
N TYR A 84 -20.33 -4.45 1.95
CA TYR A 84 -21.49 -3.55 1.86
C TYR A 84 -22.07 -3.54 0.44
N GLN A 85 -21.19 -3.52 -0.58
CA GLN A 85 -21.59 -3.62 -1.99
C GLN A 85 -22.32 -4.89 -2.36
N ARG A 86 -21.92 -6.03 -1.81
CA ARG A 86 -22.54 -7.33 -2.10
C ARG A 86 -23.88 -7.52 -1.40
N THR A 87 -24.11 -6.87 -0.26
CA THR A 87 -25.31 -7.10 0.56
C THR A 87 -26.52 -6.25 0.21
N LYS A 88 -26.32 -5.13 -0.50
CA LYS A 88 -27.41 -4.25 -0.91
C LYS A 88 -27.50 -4.24 -2.44
N ASP A 89 -28.49 -4.94 -3.00
CA ASP A 89 -28.92 -4.86 -4.40
C ASP A 89 -29.55 -3.49 -4.74
N SER A 90 -29.00 -2.39 -4.22
CA SER A 90 -29.47 -1.05 -4.53
C SER A 90 -28.68 -0.47 -5.70
N PRO A 91 -29.34 0.01 -6.76
CA PRO A 91 -28.69 0.57 -7.95
C PRO A 91 -27.91 1.87 -7.67
N ILE A 92 -27.98 2.44 -6.46
CA ILE A 92 -27.35 3.71 -6.07
C ILE A 92 -26.54 3.50 -4.77
N LEU A 93 -25.62 2.55 -4.77
CA LEU A 93 -24.76 2.36 -3.62
C LEU A 93 -23.56 3.31 -3.67
N TYR A 94 -23.49 4.25 -2.72
CA TYR A 94 -22.30 5.09 -2.59
C TYR A 94 -21.09 4.26 -2.18
N ILE A 95 -20.09 4.22 -3.05
CA ILE A 95 -18.73 3.77 -2.75
C ILE A 95 -17.84 5.01 -2.85
N PRO A 96 -16.95 5.26 -1.86
CA PRO A 96 -16.00 6.35 -1.98
C PRO A 96 -15.17 6.20 -3.25
N PRO A 97 -14.95 7.26 -4.05
CA PRO A 97 -14.34 7.17 -5.39
C PRO A 97 -12.89 6.65 -5.39
N SER A 98 -12.21 6.68 -4.23
CA SER A 98 -10.83 6.21 -4.07
C SER A 98 -10.75 4.80 -3.47
N ARG A 99 -11.81 3.99 -3.54
CA ARG A 99 -11.89 2.64 -2.95
C ARG A 99 -12.21 1.61 -4.04
N PRO A 100 -11.65 0.40 -3.99
CA PRO A 100 -10.62 -0.05 -3.04
C PRO A 100 -9.24 0.56 -3.35
N LYS A 101 -8.40 0.74 -2.33
CA LYS A 101 -7.02 1.19 -2.51
C LYS A 101 -6.04 0.03 -2.69
N ALA A 102 -6.36 -1.15 -2.17
CA ALA A 102 -5.58 -2.38 -2.35
C ALA A 102 -4.08 -2.22 -1.97
N TRP A 103 -3.80 -1.49 -0.89
CA TRP A 103 -2.43 -1.20 -0.46
C TRP A 103 -1.62 -2.46 -0.13
N ALA A 104 -2.26 -3.56 0.27
CA ALA A 104 -1.55 -4.82 0.51
C ALA A 104 -0.94 -5.41 -0.77
N SER A 105 -1.54 -5.17 -1.94
CA SER A 105 -0.98 -5.68 -3.20
C SER A 105 0.40 -5.09 -3.52
N TYR A 106 0.67 -3.87 -3.04
CA TYR A 106 1.94 -3.18 -3.24
C TYR A 106 3.06 -3.73 -2.36
N ILE A 107 2.76 -4.41 -1.25
CA ILE A 107 3.79 -4.98 -0.37
C ILE A 107 4.59 -6.02 -1.15
N TYR A 108 3.90 -7.00 -1.73
CA TYR A 108 4.56 -8.11 -2.42
C TYR A 108 5.34 -7.62 -3.65
N SER A 109 4.74 -6.74 -4.46
CA SER A 109 5.42 -6.19 -5.64
C SER A 109 6.65 -5.38 -5.24
N THR A 110 6.53 -4.47 -4.27
CA THR A 110 7.64 -3.60 -3.84
C THR A 110 8.79 -4.39 -3.24
N VAL A 111 8.50 -5.40 -2.41
CA VAL A 111 9.54 -6.26 -1.82
C VAL A 111 10.20 -7.13 -2.89
N SER A 112 9.42 -7.71 -3.81
CA SER A 112 9.94 -8.50 -4.93
C SER A 112 10.85 -7.66 -5.83
N ASP A 113 10.44 -6.45 -6.15
CA ASP A 113 11.22 -5.52 -6.98
C ASP A 113 12.49 -5.06 -6.25
N ASN A 114 12.46 -4.85 -4.94
CA ASN A 114 13.65 -4.54 -4.15
C ASN A 114 14.67 -5.69 -4.19
N ILE A 115 14.23 -6.93 -3.97
CA ILE A 115 15.10 -8.10 -4.00
C ILE A 115 15.71 -8.27 -5.41
N LYS A 116 14.90 -8.12 -6.46
CA LYS A 116 15.40 -8.14 -7.85
C LYS A 116 16.45 -7.08 -8.09
N GLN A 117 16.22 -5.84 -7.64
CA GLN A 117 17.20 -4.75 -7.77
C GLN A 117 18.51 -5.07 -7.02
N LYS A 118 18.44 -5.62 -5.80
CA LYS A 118 19.63 -6.08 -5.06
C LYS A 118 20.39 -7.16 -5.85
N ILE A 119 19.70 -8.15 -6.43
CA ILE A 119 20.31 -9.22 -7.22
C ILE A 119 20.95 -8.69 -8.51
N GLU A 120 20.24 -7.82 -9.25
CA GLU A 120 20.77 -7.20 -10.47
C GLU A 120 21.99 -6.32 -10.17
N ASN A 121 22.01 -5.63 -9.02
CA ASN A 121 23.18 -4.90 -8.56
C ASN A 121 24.35 -5.84 -8.22
N ILE A 122 24.10 -7.01 -7.63
CA ILE A 122 25.17 -8.00 -7.42
C ILE A 122 25.70 -8.48 -8.77
N LYS A 123 24.81 -8.78 -9.72
CA LYS A 123 25.16 -9.26 -11.05
C LYS A 123 26.00 -8.22 -11.82
N SER A 124 25.64 -6.94 -11.78
CA SER A 124 26.37 -5.88 -12.49
C SER A 124 27.77 -5.63 -11.93
N ASN A 125 28.02 -6.01 -10.67
CA ASN A 125 29.32 -5.87 -10.01
C ASN A 125 30.26 -7.06 -10.24
N ILE A 126 29.85 -8.06 -11.02
CA ILE A 126 30.63 -9.29 -11.26
C ILE A 126 31.06 -9.35 -12.72
N ASN A 127 32.33 -9.68 -12.93
CA ASN A 127 32.86 -9.97 -14.24
C ASN A 127 32.56 -11.42 -14.62
N PHE A 128 31.58 -11.65 -15.50
CA PHE A 128 31.16 -13.01 -15.90
C PHE A 128 32.12 -13.73 -16.87
N ASP A 129 33.17 -13.07 -17.34
CA ASP A 129 34.21 -13.70 -18.16
C ASP A 129 35.15 -14.59 -17.32
N ASP A 130 35.15 -14.42 -16.00
CA ASP A 130 35.95 -15.22 -15.08
C ASP A 130 35.29 -16.57 -14.77
N LYS A 131 36.08 -17.66 -14.80
CA LYS A 131 35.60 -19.03 -14.50
C LYS A 131 34.96 -19.17 -13.11
N LEU A 132 35.31 -18.28 -12.17
CA LEU A 132 34.80 -18.25 -10.80
C LEU A 132 33.62 -17.30 -10.59
N ALA A 133 33.23 -16.53 -11.61
CA ALA A 133 32.20 -15.50 -11.51
C ALA A 133 30.86 -16.01 -10.97
N PHE A 134 30.45 -17.20 -11.41
CA PHE A 134 29.22 -17.82 -10.92
C PHE A 134 29.32 -18.21 -9.44
N THR A 135 30.49 -18.67 -8.99
CA THR A 135 30.70 -19.02 -7.58
C THR A 135 30.67 -17.76 -6.71
N GLU A 136 31.32 -16.68 -7.16
CA GLU A 136 31.28 -15.39 -6.48
C GLU A 136 29.86 -14.82 -6.41
N PHE A 137 29.09 -14.92 -7.51
CA PHE A 137 27.70 -14.50 -7.56
C PHE A 137 26.83 -15.23 -6.54
N LEU A 138 26.95 -16.57 -6.49
CA LEU A 138 26.20 -17.38 -5.53
C LEU A 138 26.61 -17.09 -4.08
N GLU A 139 27.90 -16.89 -3.79
CA GLU A 139 28.34 -16.51 -2.44
C GLU A 139 27.79 -15.14 -2.01
N ARG A 140 27.78 -14.15 -2.92
CA ARG A 140 27.22 -12.83 -2.64
C ARG A 140 25.70 -12.89 -2.39
N ILE A 141 24.97 -13.70 -3.17
CA ILE A 141 23.53 -13.92 -2.92
C ILE A 141 23.31 -14.66 -1.60
N ARG A 142 24.09 -15.72 -1.33
CA ARG A 142 23.98 -16.48 -0.09
C ARG A 142 24.17 -15.56 1.12
N LYS A 143 25.19 -14.70 1.08
CA LYS A 143 25.46 -13.71 2.11
C LYS A 143 24.31 -12.72 2.27
N LEU A 144 23.82 -12.14 1.16
CA LEU A 144 22.69 -11.21 1.18
C LEU A 144 21.46 -11.83 1.86
N VAL A 145 21.09 -13.06 1.49
CA VAL A 145 19.93 -13.76 2.07
C VAL A 145 20.16 -14.08 3.53
N ALA A 146 21.36 -14.51 3.92
CA ALA A 146 21.69 -14.81 5.31
C ALA A 146 21.62 -13.55 6.19
N ASP A 147 22.16 -12.43 5.72
CA ASP A 147 22.13 -11.15 6.42
C ASP A 147 20.69 -10.63 6.56
N ASP A 148 19.91 -10.65 5.47
CA ASP A 148 18.50 -10.24 5.46
C ASP A 148 17.62 -11.14 6.38
N ILE A 149 17.90 -12.44 6.49
CA ILE A 149 17.15 -13.34 7.41
C ILE A 149 17.58 -13.11 8.86
N SER A 150 18.88 -12.92 9.10
CA SER A 150 19.41 -12.72 10.46
C SER A 150 18.87 -11.44 11.08
N SER A 151 18.77 -10.36 10.31
CA SER A 151 18.17 -9.10 10.78
C SER A 151 16.70 -9.24 11.20
N ILE A 152 15.97 -10.15 10.56
CA ILE A 152 14.57 -10.44 10.90
C ILE A 152 14.45 -11.35 12.13
N GLN A 153 15.35 -12.32 12.30
CA GLN A 153 15.31 -13.30 13.39
C GLN A 153 15.77 -12.76 14.75
N THR A 154 16.48 -11.63 14.79
CA THR A 154 17.07 -11.10 16.05
C THR A 154 16.03 -10.37 16.93
N PHE A 155 14.74 -10.56 16.70
CA PHE A 155 13.63 -10.01 17.49
C PHE A 155 12.66 -11.08 17.98
#